data_AF-A0A7S0WVE8-F1
#
_entry.id   AF-A0A7S0WVE8-F1
#
_cell.length_a   1.000
_cell.length_b   1.000
_cell.length_c   1.000
_cell.angle_alpha   90.00
_cell.angle_beta   90.00
_cell.angle_gamma   90.00
#
_symmetry.space_group_name_H-M   'P 1'
#
loop_
_entity.id
_entity.type
_entity.pdbx_description
1 polymer ?
#
loop_
_entity_poly.entity_id
_entity_poly.type
_entity_poly.pdbx_seq_one_letter_code
_entity_poly.pdbx_strand_id
1 'polypeptide(L)'
;EWIKFVSLFFNAEETANAKFQAEVDEVTRIRDEVAALNAAPPKVAWTGTGYSTDIFSSAYRTDFVSAAGGADAFDAKQTLSNASALMEMLKDVHVLIDETYSATPHTYDKAAFLANYGVTEEMIASGDWP
;
A
#
# COMPACT_ATOMS: atom_id res chain seq x y z
N GLU A 1 3.79 5.39 19.33
CA GLU A 1 4.22 5.31 20.74
C GLU A 1 5.65 4.79 20.94
N TRP A 2 6.15 3.89 20.10
CA TRP A 2 7.50 3.32 20.21
C TRP A 2 8.64 4.33 20.33
N ILE A 3 8.64 5.42 19.56
CA ILE A 3 9.66 6.49 19.66
C ILE A 3 9.75 7.08 21.08
N LYS A 4 8.60 7.30 21.73
CA LYS A 4 8.53 7.85 23.10
C LYS A 4 8.91 6.80 24.15
N PHE A 5 8.58 5.53 23.91
CA PHE A 5 8.98 4.45 24.80
C PHE A 5 10.50 4.24 24.79
N VAL A 6 11.11 4.18 23.61
CA VAL A 6 12.56 3.99 23.46
C VAL A 6 13.32 5.16 24.09
N SER A 7 12.81 6.39 24.00
CA SER A 7 13.51 7.57 24.54
C SER A 7 13.69 7.56 26.05
N LEU A 8 12.81 6.87 26.80
CA LEU A 8 12.93 6.73 28.25
C LEU A 8 14.24 6.05 28.66
N PHE A 9 14.75 5.12 27.85
CA PHE A 9 16.00 4.40 28.13
C PHE A 9 17.25 5.23 27.86
N PHE A 10 17.11 6.34 27.13
CA PHE A 10 18.21 7.19 26.69
C PHE A 10 18.13 8.62 27.25
N ASN A 11 17.13 8.92 28.10
CA ASN A 11 16.85 10.27 28.60
C ASN A 11 16.78 11.29 27.45
N ALA A 12 16.11 10.89 26.36
CA ALA A 12 16.02 11.63 25.10
C ALA A 12 14.58 12.02 24.75
N GLU A 13 13.71 12.15 25.75
CA GLU A 13 12.27 12.40 25.61
C GLU A 13 11.99 13.70 24.89
N GLU A 14 12.75 14.76 25.16
CA GLU A 14 12.61 16.05 24.47
C GLU A 14 12.82 15.88 22.96
N THR A 15 13.93 15.24 22.56
CA THR A 15 14.25 14.95 21.16
C THR A 15 13.19 14.06 20.51
N ALA A 16 12.76 13.01 21.21
CA ALA A 16 11.75 12.08 20.71
C ALA A 16 10.38 12.74 20.54
N ASN A 17 9.98 13.61 21.46
CA ASN A 17 8.74 14.38 21.37
C ASN A 17 8.79 15.36 20.20
N ALA A 18 9.90 16.08 20.01
CA ALA A 18 10.07 16.99 18.88
C ALA A 18 9.98 16.25 17.54
N LYS A 19 10.63 15.08 17.42
CA LYS A 19 10.54 14.24 16.22
C LYS A 19 9.16 13.67 15.97
N PHE A 20 8.51 13.18 17.02
CA PHE A 20 7.15 12.68 16.93
C PHE A 20 6.18 13.79 16.47
N GLN A 21 6.31 15.00 17.02
CA GLN A 21 5.45 16.11 16.64
C GLN A 21 5.66 16.51 15.19
N ALA A 22 6.92 16.60 14.73
CA ALA A 22 7.22 16.91 13.33
C ALA A 22 6.57 15.89 12.35
N GLU A 23 6.63 14.60 12.68
CA GLU A 23 5.97 13.55 11.88
C GLU A 23 4.44 13.70 11.88
N VAL A 24 3.85 13.98 13.05
CA VAL A 24 2.40 14.23 13.16
C VAL A 24 1.99 15.44 12.33
N ASP A 25 2.76 16.52 12.37
CA ASP A 25 2.49 17.74 11.62
C ASP A 25 2.57 17.47 10.11
N GLU A 26 3.56 16.71 9.65
CA GLU A 26 3.72 16.34 8.24
C GLU A 26 2.58 15.44 7.74
N VAL A 27 2.24 14.39 8.48
CA VAL A 27 1.11 13.51 8.14
C VAL A 27 -0.22 14.28 8.13
N THR A 28 -0.42 15.19 9.10
CA THR A 28 -1.62 16.03 9.16
C THR A 28 -1.71 16.95 7.95
N ARG A 29 -0.61 17.63 7.59
CA ARG A 29 -0.56 18.49 6.41
C ARG A 29 -0.92 17.74 5.13
N ILE A 30 -0.32 16.57 4.90
CA ILE A 30 -0.60 15.75 3.71
C ILE A 30 -2.07 15.32 3.70
N ARG A 31 -2.62 14.91 4.84
CA ARG A 31 -4.04 14.54 4.96
C ARG A 31 -4.97 15.70 4.61
N ASP A 32 -4.67 16.90 5.09
CA ASP A 32 -5.46 18.10 4.82
C ASP A 32 -5.39 18.48 3.33
N GLU A 33 -4.21 18.37 2.71
CA GLU A 33 -4.02 18.59 1.27
C GLU A 33 -4.84 17.61 0.43
N VAL A 34 -4.84 16.32 0.80
CA VAL A 34 -5.65 15.30 0.11
C VAL A 34 -7.14 15.55 0.31
N ALA A 35 -7.58 15.87 1.54
CA ALA A 35 -8.98 16.19 1.83
C ALA A 35 -9.46 17.42 1.02
N ALA A 36 -8.60 18.43 0.84
CA ALA A 36 -8.92 19.63 0.08
C ALA A 36 -9.17 19.37 -1.43
N LEU A 37 -8.66 18.26 -1.98
CA LEU A 37 -8.93 17.86 -3.36
C LEU A 37 -10.42 17.55 -3.61
N ASN A 38 -11.19 17.21 -2.56
CA ASN A 38 -12.60 16.83 -2.65
C ASN A 38 -12.89 15.77 -3.75
N ALA A 39 -11.92 14.90 -4.00
CA ALA A 39 -12.03 13.82 -4.97
C ALA A 39 -12.65 12.58 -4.30
N ALA A 40 -13.28 11.72 -5.10
CA ALA A 40 -13.66 10.40 -4.62
C ALA A 40 -12.39 9.61 -4.23
N PRO A 41 -12.36 8.94 -3.07
CA PRO A 41 -11.18 8.21 -2.62
C PRO A 41 -10.90 7.05 -3.59
N PRO A 42 -9.66 6.91 -4.10
CA PRO A 42 -9.31 5.76 -4.92
C PRO A 42 -9.41 4.47 -4.10
N LYS A 43 -9.96 3.41 -4.69
CA LYS A 43 -9.95 2.07 -4.09
C LYS A 43 -8.54 1.49 -4.16
N VAL A 44 -7.99 1.10 -3.02
CA VAL A 44 -6.62 0.60 -2.87
C VAL A 44 -6.64 -0.85 -2.42
N ALA A 45 -5.85 -1.70 -3.07
CA ALA A 45 -5.63 -3.09 -2.67
C ALA A 45 -4.17 -3.32 -2.31
N TRP A 46 -3.94 -4.30 -1.44
CA TRP A 46 -2.60 -4.73 -1.05
C TRP A 46 -2.39 -6.17 -1.49
N THR A 47 -1.27 -6.42 -2.15
CA THR A 47 -0.79 -7.77 -2.45
C THR A 47 0.65 -7.92 -1.96
N GLY A 48 1.18 -9.13 -2.06
CA GLY A 48 2.57 -9.40 -1.75
C GLY A 48 2.76 -10.38 -0.60
N THR A 49 3.59 -11.37 -0.88
CA THR A 49 4.46 -12.15 0.01
C THR A 49 4.81 -13.41 -0.77
N GLY A 50 6.07 -13.54 -1.21
CA GLY A 50 6.58 -14.76 -1.86
C GLY A 50 5.81 -15.23 -3.10
N TYR A 51 5.46 -14.32 -4.02
CA TYR A 51 4.67 -14.61 -5.23
C TYR A 51 3.22 -15.08 -4.97
N SER A 52 2.65 -14.68 -3.83
CA SER A 52 1.24 -14.95 -3.53
C SER A 52 0.31 -14.14 -4.43
N THR A 53 -0.79 -14.77 -4.84
CA THR A 53 -1.92 -14.10 -5.51
C THR A 53 -2.94 -13.55 -4.51
N ASP A 54 -2.65 -13.58 -3.21
CA ASP A 54 -3.55 -13.14 -2.16
C ASP A 54 -3.69 -11.62 -2.11
N ILE A 55 -4.87 -11.18 -1.64
CA ILE A 55 -5.12 -9.81 -1.20
C ILE A 55 -4.99 -9.77 0.31
N PHE A 56 -4.28 -8.78 0.83
CA PHE A 56 -4.04 -8.60 2.25
C PHE A 56 -4.91 -7.47 2.81
N SER A 57 -5.35 -7.68 4.05
CA SER A 57 -6.02 -6.66 4.87
C SER A 57 -5.47 -6.77 6.30
N SER A 58 -5.22 -5.62 6.92
CA SER A 58 -4.74 -5.50 8.30
C SER A 58 -4.87 -4.05 8.75
N ALA A 59 -5.06 -3.82 10.05
CA ALA A 59 -5.26 -2.46 10.60
C ALA A 59 -4.24 -1.42 10.11
N TYR A 60 -2.95 -1.76 10.08
CA TYR A 60 -1.92 -0.80 9.64
C TYR A 60 -2.07 -0.39 8.17
N ARG A 61 -2.48 -1.32 7.29
CA ARG A 61 -2.69 -1.07 5.86
C ARG A 61 -3.87 -0.13 5.65
N THR A 62 -4.97 -0.39 6.37
CA THR A 62 -6.15 0.48 6.41
C THR A 62 -5.79 1.88 6.90
N ASP A 63 -4.97 1.99 7.97
CA ASP A 63 -4.53 3.28 8.49
C ASP A 63 -3.71 4.06 7.44
N PHE A 64 -2.81 3.40 6.71
CA PHE A 64 -2.04 4.04 5.64
C PHE A 64 -2.93 4.47 4.46
N VAL A 65 -3.83 3.61 4.00
CA VAL A 65 -4.76 3.92 2.90
C VAL A 65 -5.63 5.11 3.28
N SER A 66 -6.21 5.10 4.49
CA SER A 66 -7.06 6.19 4.99
C SER A 66 -6.27 7.49 5.18
N ALA A 67 -5.06 7.43 5.73
CA ALA A 67 -4.21 8.60 5.90
C ALA A 67 -3.81 9.25 4.56
N ALA A 68 -3.66 8.44 3.51
CA ALA A 68 -3.41 8.90 2.14
C ALA A 68 -4.70 9.31 1.37
N GLY A 69 -5.87 9.26 2.03
CA GLY A 69 -7.18 9.60 1.45
C GLY A 69 -7.72 8.59 0.44
N GLY A 70 -7.23 7.36 0.46
CA GLY A 70 -7.81 6.23 -0.26
C GLY A 70 -8.91 5.53 0.54
N ALA A 71 -9.51 4.52 -0.09
CA ALA A 71 -10.42 3.58 0.55
C ALA A 71 -9.93 2.16 0.29
N ASP A 72 -9.97 1.29 1.30
CA ASP A 72 -9.62 -0.11 1.09
C ASP A 72 -10.62 -0.74 0.10
N ALA A 73 -10.09 -1.42 -0.90
CA ALA A 73 -10.88 -2.16 -1.87
C ALA A 73 -11.52 -3.42 -1.26
N PHE A 74 -10.92 -3.94 -0.19
CA PHE A 74 -11.29 -5.19 0.46
C PHE A 74 -11.18 -5.04 1.99
N ASP A 75 -12.19 -5.51 2.71
CA ASP A 75 -12.24 -5.45 4.17
C ASP A 75 -11.52 -6.63 4.86
N ALA A 76 -11.36 -7.75 4.16
CA ALA A 76 -10.73 -8.96 4.66
C ALA A 76 -9.72 -9.57 3.67
N LYS A 77 -8.78 -10.36 4.22
CA LYS A 77 -7.82 -11.13 3.43
C LYS A 77 -8.57 -12.05 2.44
N GLN A 78 -8.14 -12.07 1.18
CA GLN A 78 -8.62 -13.01 0.17
C GLN A 78 -7.48 -13.96 -0.21
N THR A 79 -7.74 -15.26 -0.15
CA THR A 79 -6.82 -16.27 -0.68
C THR A 79 -7.28 -16.66 -2.07
N LEU A 80 -6.43 -16.42 -3.08
CA LEU A 80 -6.80 -16.61 -4.48
C LEU A 80 -6.01 -17.77 -5.08
N SER A 81 -6.64 -18.49 -6.03
CA SER A 81 -6.10 -19.73 -6.56
C SER A 81 -5.07 -19.55 -7.67
N ASN A 82 -5.04 -18.38 -8.32
CA ASN A 82 -4.11 -18.04 -9.40
C ASN A 82 -4.15 -16.53 -9.72
N ALA A 83 -3.23 -16.08 -10.58
CA ALA A 83 -3.11 -14.69 -11.00
C ALA A 83 -4.35 -14.17 -11.74
N SER A 84 -5.01 -15.01 -12.56
CA SER A 84 -6.23 -14.60 -13.26
C SER A 84 -7.37 -14.26 -12.30
N ALA A 85 -7.54 -15.03 -11.22
CA ALA A 85 -8.51 -14.73 -10.18
C ALA A 85 -8.21 -13.41 -9.45
N LEU A 86 -6.92 -13.09 -9.25
CA LEU A 86 -6.52 -11.78 -8.74
C LEU A 86 -6.85 -10.66 -9.72
N MET A 87 -6.51 -10.80 -11.00
CA MET A 87 -6.81 -9.76 -12.00
C MET A 87 -8.32 -9.48 -12.08
N GLU A 88 -9.17 -10.50 -12.02
CA GLU A 88 -10.62 -10.32 -11.96
C GLU A 88 -11.07 -9.52 -10.74
N MET A 89 -10.48 -9.76 -9.57
CA MET A 89 -10.76 -9.02 -8.35
C MET A 89 -10.31 -7.55 -8.43
N LEU A 90 -9.28 -7.25 -9.22
CA LEU A 90 -8.67 -5.92 -9.30
C LEU A 90 -9.39 -4.97 -10.26
N LYS A 91 -10.39 -5.40 -11.03
CA LYS A 91 -11.08 -4.56 -12.04
C LYS A 91 -11.72 -3.27 -11.49
N ASP A 92 -12.06 -3.26 -10.21
CA ASP A 92 -12.65 -2.11 -9.53
C ASP A 92 -11.61 -1.33 -8.68
N VAL A 93 -10.36 -1.76 -8.70
CA VAL A 93 -9.25 -1.23 -7.89
C VAL A 93 -8.50 -0.17 -8.69
N HIS A 94 -8.23 0.97 -8.07
CA HIS A 94 -7.52 2.08 -8.72
C HIS A 94 -6.02 2.01 -8.47
N VAL A 95 -5.60 1.46 -7.32
CA VAL A 95 -4.20 1.36 -6.92
C VAL A 95 -3.95 0.00 -6.29
N LEU A 96 -2.96 -0.72 -6.81
CA LEU A 96 -2.43 -1.92 -6.19
C LEU A 96 -1.07 -1.61 -5.56
N ILE A 97 -0.94 -1.86 -4.25
CA ILE A 97 0.32 -1.78 -3.53
C ILE A 97 0.88 -3.20 -3.40
N ASP A 98 2.05 -3.43 -3.98
CA ASP A 98 2.77 -4.69 -3.87
C ASP A 98 3.88 -4.59 -2.82
N GLU A 99 3.70 -5.31 -1.70
CA GLU A 99 4.68 -5.40 -0.61
C GLU A 99 5.62 -6.61 -0.76
N THR A 100 5.75 -7.18 -1.95
CA THR A 100 6.69 -8.29 -2.20
C THR A 100 8.11 -7.84 -1.90
N TYR A 101 8.67 -8.38 -0.82
CA TYR A 101 10.08 -8.21 -0.49
C TYR A 101 10.96 -9.08 -1.37
N SER A 102 11.77 -8.47 -2.24
CA SER A 102 12.84 -9.15 -2.96
C SER A 102 14.18 -8.91 -2.26
N ALA A 103 14.84 -9.98 -1.81
CA ALA A 103 16.19 -9.91 -1.26
C ALA A 103 17.24 -9.44 -2.30
N THR A 104 16.90 -9.49 -3.59
CA THR A 104 17.70 -8.94 -4.68
C THR A 104 16.81 -8.01 -5.51
N PRO A 105 16.73 -6.71 -5.17
CA PRO A 105 15.75 -5.80 -5.77
C PRO A 105 15.82 -5.74 -7.31
N HIS A 106 17.00 -5.91 -7.90
CA HIS A 106 17.20 -5.91 -9.36
C HIS A 106 16.57 -7.09 -10.10
N THR A 107 16.18 -8.17 -9.40
CA THR A 107 15.51 -9.32 -10.02
C THR A 107 13.99 -9.24 -9.92
N TYR A 108 13.46 -8.26 -9.19
CA TYR A 108 12.02 -7.98 -9.10
C TYR A 108 11.75 -6.57 -9.58
N ASP A 109 11.72 -6.43 -10.90
CA ASP A 109 11.39 -5.18 -11.58
C ASP A 109 9.95 -5.19 -12.10
N LYS A 110 9.55 -4.10 -12.76
CA LYS A 110 8.21 -3.97 -13.35
C LYS A 110 7.92 -5.08 -14.36
N ALA A 111 8.90 -5.55 -15.13
CA ALA A 111 8.68 -6.60 -16.12
C ALA A 111 8.41 -7.95 -15.45
N ALA A 112 9.18 -8.27 -14.41
CA ALA A 112 8.94 -9.46 -13.59
C ALA A 112 7.56 -9.43 -12.91
N PHE A 113 7.15 -8.28 -12.36
CA PHE A 113 5.81 -8.08 -11.81
C PHE A 113 4.73 -8.40 -12.87
N LEU A 114 4.77 -7.71 -14.01
CA LEU A 114 3.75 -7.86 -15.05
C LEU A 114 3.67 -9.30 -15.57
N ALA A 115 4.81 -9.95 -15.76
CA ALA A 115 4.88 -11.35 -16.18
C ALA A 115 4.25 -12.30 -15.14
N ASN A 116 4.53 -12.10 -13.84
CA ASN A 116 3.98 -12.95 -12.77
C ASN A 116 2.46 -12.84 -12.66
N TYR A 117 1.90 -11.67 -12.98
CA TYR A 117 0.46 -11.43 -12.97
C TYR A 117 -0.22 -11.70 -14.32
N GLY A 118 0.52 -12.16 -15.32
CA GLY A 118 -0.02 -12.48 -16.64
C GLY A 118 -0.45 -11.25 -17.45
N VAL A 119 0.05 -10.07 -17.10
CA VAL A 119 -0.25 -8.82 -17.80
C VAL A 119 0.59 -8.76 -19.07
N THR A 120 -0.08 -8.72 -20.23
CA THR A 120 0.56 -8.69 -21.54
C THR A 120 0.74 -7.26 -22.06
N GLU A 121 1.66 -7.05 -23.02
CA GLU A 121 1.81 -5.76 -23.70
C GLU A 121 0.53 -5.32 -24.42
N GLU A 122 -0.25 -6.27 -24.94
CA GLU A 122 -1.54 -6.00 -25.58
C GLU A 122 -2.55 -5.41 -24.59
N MET A 123 -2.67 -5.99 -23.39
CA MET A 123 -3.54 -5.46 -22.33
C MET A 123 -3.13 -4.06 -21.87
N ILE A 124 -1.82 -3.80 -21.80
CA ILE A 124 -1.28 -2.47 -21.46
C ILE A 124 -1.61 -1.47 -22.57
N ALA A 125 -1.45 -1.86 -23.83
CA ALA A 125 -1.69 -1.00 -24.99
C ALA A 125 -3.18 -0.71 -25.22
N SER A 126 -4.06 -1.66 -24.95
CA SER A 126 -5.51 -1.49 -25.08
C SER A 126 -6.13 -0.73 -23.91
N GLY A 127 -5.45 -0.71 -22.76
CA GLY A 127 -6.05 -0.22 -21.52
C GLY A 127 -7.07 -1.20 -20.93
N ASP A 128 -7.00 -2.49 -21.31
CA ASP A 128 -7.76 -3.60 -20.72
C ASP A 128 -6.97 -4.39 -19.66
N TRP A 129 -5.89 -3.81 -19.13
CA TRP A 129 -5.51 -4.08 -17.74
C TRP A 129 -6.72 -3.92 -16.80
N PRO A 130 -6.83 -4.70 -15.71
CA PRO A 130 -7.89 -4.50 -14.72
C PRO A 130 -7.98 -3.03 -14.27
#